data_AF-A0A936PBD7-F1
#
_entry.id   AF-A0A936PBD7-F1
#
_cell.length_a   1.000
_cell.length_b   1.000
_cell.length_c   1.000
_cell.angle_alpha   90.00
_cell.angle_beta   90.00
_cell.angle_gamma   90.00
#
_symmetry.space_group_name_H-M   'P 1'
#
loop_
_entity.id
_entity.type
_entity.pdbx_description
1 polymer ?
#
loop_
_entity_poly.entity_id
_entity_poly.type
_entity_poly.pdbx_seq_one_letter_code
_entity_poly.pdbx_strand_id
1 'polypeptide(L)'
;MNHRRTLVVVGLALALGSAPAVRAQPVIPGSTAFCLYEVPVDENGKRRWLNLGIVQYVEATAREVRLVYGGGAFGAGHEARIPVSGIEEAQTVLEKLRRVAAACR
;
A
#
# COMPACT_ATOMS: atom_id res chain seq x y z
N MET A 1 -9.60 -76.45 -1.62
CA MET A 1 -9.32 -76.33 -0.17
C MET A 1 -8.31 -75.20 0.02
N ASN A 2 -8.65 -74.20 0.84
CA ASN A 2 -7.80 -73.18 1.49
C ASN A 2 -6.95 -72.23 0.62
N HIS A 3 -7.36 -70.96 0.49
CA HIS A 3 -7.07 -69.83 1.40
C HIS A 3 -5.79 -69.09 1.02
N ARG A 4 -5.95 -67.86 0.54
CA ARG A 4 -5.12 -66.73 0.97
C ARG A 4 -5.87 -65.42 0.72
N ARG A 5 -6.45 -64.92 1.81
CA ARG A 5 -6.81 -63.52 1.96
C ARG A 5 -5.51 -62.74 2.07
N THR A 6 -5.35 -61.71 1.26
CA THR A 6 -4.36 -60.65 1.53
C THR A 6 -5.09 -59.33 1.39
N LEU A 7 -5.43 -58.73 2.53
CA LEU A 7 -5.79 -57.32 2.62
C LEU A 7 -4.56 -56.49 2.23
N VAL A 8 -4.73 -55.52 1.34
CA VAL A 8 -3.80 -54.40 1.19
C VAL A 8 -4.58 -53.14 1.57
N VAL A 9 -4.26 -52.61 2.75
CA VAL A 9 -4.68 -51.28 3.22
C VAL A 9 -3.53 -50.33 2.90
N VAL A 10 -3.70 -49.49 1.89
CA VAL A 10 -2.87 -48.30 1.59
C VAL A 10 -3.78 -47.38 0.78
N GLY A 11 -4.03 -46.10 1.05
CA GLY A 11 -3.58 -45.14 2.05
C GLY A 11 -4.18 -43.82 1.54
N LEU A 12 -5.09 -43.22 2.31
CA LEU A 12 -5.81 -42.01 1.92
C LEU A 12 -4.84 -40.82 2.00
N ALA A 13 -4.21 -40.47 0.88
CA ALA A 13 -3.35 -39.29 0.79
C ALA A 13 -4.23 -38.03 0.68
N LEU A 14 -4.35 -37.31 1.80
CA LEU A 14 -4.88 -35.95 1.86
C LEU A 14 -4.06 -35.03 0.95
N ALA A 15 -4.62 -34.68 -0.20
CA ALA A 15 -4.13 -33.60 -1.05
C ALA A 15 -4.45 -32.25 -0.39
N LEU A 16 -3.64 -31.86 0.59
CA LEU A 16 -3.63 -30.51 1.13
C LEU A 16 -3.03 -29.58 0.05
N GLY A 17 -3.89 -28.71 -0.47
CA GLY A 17 -3.58 -27.79 -1.56
C GLY A 17 -2.35 -26.92 -1.27
N SER A 18 -1.44 -26.89 -2.24
CA SER A 18 -0.36 -25.92 -2.33
C SER A 18 -0.95 -24.57 -2.79
N ALA A 19 -1.50 -23.79 -1.87
CA ALA A 19 -1.61 -22.35 -2.10
C ALA A 19 -0.18 -21.78 -2.11
N PRO A 20 0.17 -20.87 -3.04
CA PRO A 20 1.48 -20.25 -3.01
C PRO A 20 1.58 -19.47 -1.70
N ALA A 21 2.55 -19.83 -0.87
CA ALA A 21 2.92 -19.02 0.27
C ALA A 21 3.47 -17.70 -0.27
N VAL A 22 2.62 -16.66 -0.29
CA VAL A 22 3.08 -15.29 -0.41
C VAL A 22 3.96 -15.06 0.82
N ARG A 23 5.27 -15.21 0.65
CA ARG A 23 6.23 -14.84 1.68
C ARG A 23 6.13 -13.33 1.85
N ALA A 24 5.56 -12.91 2.97
CA ALA A 24 5.69 -11.54 3.43
C ALA A 24 7.19 -11.21 3.48
N GLN A 25 7.61 -10.18 2.77
CA GLN A 25 8.99 -9.71 2.85
C GLN A 25 9.23 -9.14 4.26
N PRO A 26 10.42 -9.35 4.85
CA PRO A 26 10.72 -8.79 6.16
C PRO A 26 10.59 -7.26 6.09
N VAL A 27 9.77 -6.68 6.96
CA VAL A 27 9.69 -5.23 7.15
C VAL A 27 11.04 -4.79 7.70
N ILE A 28 11.86 -4.17 6.86
CA ILE A 28 13.13 -3.56 7.30
C ILE A 28 12.76 -2.24 7.98
N PRO A 29 13.02 -2.07 9.29
CA PRO A 29 12.78 -0.79 9.96
C PRO A 29 13.58 0.32 9.26
N GLY A 30 12.89 1.35 8.77
CA GLY A 30 13.48 2.43 7.97
C GLY A 30 13.46 2.22 6.45
N SER A 31 13.01 1.06 5.95
CA SER A 31 12.68 0.88 4.54
C SER A 31 11.22 1.28 4.32
N THR A 32 11.02 2.36 3.57
CA THR A 32 9.71 2.69 3.03
C THR A 32 9.53 1.90 1.74
N ALA A 33 9.03 0.66 1.86
CA ALA A 33 8.43 0.01 0.70
C ALA A 33 7.52 1.03 0.01
N PHE A 34 7.59 1.13 -1.33
CA PHE A 34 6.88 2.18 -2.09
C PHE A 34 5.41 2.27 -1.65
N CYS A 35 5.08 3.30 -0.85
CA CYS A 35 3.73 3.49 -0.32
C CYS A 35 3.00 4.45 -1.25
N LEU A 36 2.43 3.89 -2.32
CA LEU A 36 1.86 4.68 -3.39
C LEU A 36 0.50 5.27 -2.97
N TYR A 37 0.42 6.59 -3.01
CA TYR A 37 -0.84 7.34 -2.93
C TYR A 37 -1.14 7.97 -4.28
N GLU A 38 -2.28 7.65 -4.87
CA GLU A 38 -2.73 8.27 -6.12
C GLU A 38 -3.25 9.69 -5.85
N VAL A 39 -2.58 10.67 -6.45
CA VAL A 39 -3.03 12.06 -6.49
C VAL A 39 -4.16 12.17 -7.52
N PRO A 40 -5.21 12.98 -7.29
CA PRO A 40 -6.25 13.18 -8.28
C PRO A 40 -5.69 13.53 -9.66
N VAL A 41 -6.39 13.02 -10.68
CA VAL A 41 -6.03 13.19 -12.08
C VAL A 41 -6.03 14.69 -12.42
N ASP A 42 -5.01 15.16 -13.12
CA ASP A 42 -4.98 16.55 -13.57
C ASP A 42 -5.87 16.77 -14.80
N GLU A 43 -6.02 18.02 -15.22
CA GLU A 43 -6.85 18.40 -16.38
C GLU A 43 -6.42 17.73 -17.69
N ASN A 44 -5.17 17.26 -17.78
CA ASN A 44 -4.62 16.57 -18.95
C ASN A 44 -4.79 15.05 -18.88
N GLY A 45 -5.52 14.53 -17.88
CA GLY A 45 -5.69 13.09 -17.68
C GLY A 45 -4.45 12.40 -17.07
N LYS A 46 -3.45 13.16 -16.61
CA LYS A 46 -2.22 12.59 -16.05
C LYS A 46 -2.51 11.98 -14.68
N ARG A 47 -2.20 10.70 -14.54
CA ARG A 47 -2.22 9.99 -13.26
C ARG A 47 -0.85 10.07 -12.61
N ARG A 48 -0.81 10.37 -11.31
CA ARG A 48 0.41 10.54 -10.54
C ARG A 48 0.29 9.81 -9.23
N TRP A 49 1.35 9.14 -8.83
CA TRP A 49 1.46 8.50 -7.53
C TRP A 49 2.59 9.13 -6.75
N LEU A 50 2.34 9.39 -5.48
CA LEU A 50 3.29 9.92 -4.54
C LEU A 50 3.69 8.79 -3.59
N ASN A 51 4.99 8.61 -3.35
CA ASN A 51 5.45 7.70 -2.30
C ASN A 51 5.31 8.41 -0.93
N LEU A 52 4.34 8.00 -0.11
CA LEU A 52 4.09 8.60 1.19
C LEU A 52 5.28 8.48 2.14
N GLY A 53 6.18 7.50 1.91
CA GLY A 53 7.38 7.31 2.71
C GLY A 53 8.41 8.44 2.63
N ILE A 54 8.29 9.35 1.66
CA ILE A 54 9.22 10.49 1.49
C ILE A 54 8.54 11.86 1.74
N VAL A 55 7.27 11.87 2.16
CA VAL A 55 6.56 13.11 2.52
C VAL A 55 7.12 13.64 3.83
N GLN A 56 7.55 14.90 3.82
CA GLN A 56 8.14 15.56 4.98
C GLN A 56 7.06 16.24 5.83
N TYR A 57 6.10 16.90 5.19
CA TYR A 57 4.94 17.47 5.88
C TYR A 57 3.74 17.62 4.93
N VAL A 58 2.57 17.79 5.54
CA VAL A 58 1.28 17.99 4.85
C VAL A 58 0.60 19.22 5.45
N GLU A 59 0.15 20.12 4.59
CA GLU A 59 -0.66 21.28 4.98
C GLU A 59 -2.06 21.13 4.39
N ALA A 60 -3.07 21.55 5.14
CA ALA A 60 -4.46 21.54 4.71
C ALA A 60 -5.09 22.91 4.93
N THR A 61 -5.75 23.41 3.89
CA THR A 61 -6.51 24.65 3.91
C THR A 61 -7.92 24.39 3.38
N ALA A 62 -8.79 25.40 3.37
CA ALA A 62 -10.09 25.30 2.72
C ALA A 62 -10.04 25.28 1.17
N ARG A 63 -8.84 25.34 0.57
CA ARG A 63 -8.65 25.40 -0.89
C ARG A 63 -7.83 24.25 -1.45
N GLU A 64 -6.88 23.75 -0.66
CA GLU A 64 -6.01 22.66 -1.07
C GLU A 64 -5.45 21.87 0.12
N VAL A 65 -5.07 20.63 -0.17
CA VAL A 65 -4.13 19.83 0.62
C VAL A 65 -2.81 19.78 -0.13
N ARG A 66 -1.74 20.28 0.51
CA ARG A 66 -0.38 20.34 -0.03
C ARG A 66 0.50 19.30 0.64
N LEU A 67 1.13 18.44 -0.16
CA LEU A 67 2.10 17.45 0.29
C LEU A 67 3.48 17.87 -0.17
N VAL A 68 4.40 18.06 0.78
CA VAL A 68 5.77 18.49 0.49
C VAL A 68 6.72 17.33 0.72
N TYR A 69 7.54 17.04 -0.28
CA TYR A 69 8.46 15.91 -0.33
C TYR A 69 9.72 16.30 -1.08
N GLY A 70 10.85 15.65 -0.77
CA GLY A 70 12.14 16.17 -1.20
C GLY A 70 12.51 17.48 -0.50
N GLY A 71 13.75 17.92 -0.63
CA GLY A 71 14.36 18.94 0.25
C GLY A 71 15.26 18.30 1.32
N GLY A 72 16.34 18.99 1.68
CA GLY A 72 17.38 18.47 2.58
C GLY A 72 18.43 17.64 1.83
N ALA A 73 18.87 16.51 2.40
CA ALA A 73 19.87 15.62 1.79
C ALA A 73 19.40 14.97 0.46
N PHE A 74 18.12 15.11 0.10
CA PHE A 74 17.50 14.51 -1.09
C PHE A 74 17.36 15.49 -2.28
N GLY A 75 17.90 16.71 -2.20
CA GLY A 75 17.91 17.67 -3.31
C GLY A 75 16.78 18.71 -3.26
N ALA A 76 16.32 19.18 -4.42
CA ALA A 76 15.30 20.22 -4.54
C ALA A 76 13.97 19.80 -3.88
N GLY A 77 13.28 20.75 -3.25
CA GLY A 77 11.94 20.53 -2.70
C GLY A 77 10.92 20.36 -3.81
N HIS A 78 10.00 19.41 -3.65
CA HIS A 78 8.87 19.16 -4.53
C HIS A 78 7.56 19.21 -3.75
N GLU A 79 6.48 19.46 -4.48
CA GLU A 79 5.14 19.50 -3.90
C GLU A 79 4.11 18.84 -4.82
N ALA A 80 3.07 18.31 -4.20
CA ALA A 80 1.84 17.88 -4.85
C ALA A 80 0.68 18.61 -4.18
N ARG A 81 -0.25 19.13 -5.00
CA ARG A 81 -1.42 19.86 -4.53
C ARG A 81 -2.67 19.10 -4.93
N ILE A 82 -3.58 18.96 -3.98
CA ILE A 82 -4.90 18.38 -4.16
C ILE A 82 -5.90 19.51 -3.94
N PRO A 83 -6.55 20.05 -4.99
CA PRO A 83 -7.56 21.08 -4.82
C PRO A 83 -8.75 20.50 -4.06
N VAL A 84 -9.34 21.30 -3.17
CA VAL A 84 -10.54 20.98 -2.39
C VAL A 84 -11.45 22.20 -2.31
N SER A 85 -12.75 22.00 -2.13
CA SER A 85 -13.77 23.05 -2.04
C SER A 85 -14.02 23.55 -0.62
N GLY A 86 -13.39 22.97 0.39
CA GLY A 86 -13.57 23.36 1.78
C GLY A 86 -12.76 22.54 2.78
N ILE A 87 -12.78 22.96 4.04
CA ILE A 87 -12.00 22.31 5.10
C ILE A 87 -12.46 20.88 5.38
N GLU A 88 -13.75 20.58 5.21
CA GLU A 88 -14.34 19.25 5.39
C GLU A 88 -13.80 18.24 4.36
N GLU A 89 -13.70 18.66 3.09
CA GLU A 89 -13.07 17.86 2.04
C GLU A 89 -11.57 17.71 2.31
N ALA A 90 -10.89 18.76 2.78
CA ALA A 90 -9.50 18.66 3.20
C ALA A 90 -9.31 17.59 4.30
N GLN A 91 -10.20 17.53 5.30
CA GLN A 91 -10.18 16.48 6.33
C GLN A 91 -10.39 15.09 5.72
N THR A 92 -11.31 14.95 4.77
CA THR A 92 -11.55 13.69 4.07
C THR A 92 -10.28 13.18 3.35
N VAL A 93 -9.53 14.09 2.70
CA VAL A 93 -8.25 13.78 2.08
C VAL A 93 -7.20 13.38 3.12
N LEU A 94 -7.10 14.10 4.24
CA LEU A 94 -6.18 13.76 5.33
C LEU A 94 -6.47 12.38 5.94
N GLU A 95 -7.73 12.05 6.15
CA GLU A 95 -8.14 10.73 6.62
C GLU A 95 -7.77 9.64 5.63
N LYS A 96 -7.96 9.88 4.32
CA LYS A 96 -7.52 8.93 3.28
C LYS A 96 -6.02 8.73 3.31
N LEU A 97 -5.22 9.79 3.41
CA LEU A 97 -3.76 9.72 3.55
C LEU A 97 -3.36 8.86 4.76
N ARG A 98 -3.98 9.10 5.92
CA ARG A 98 -3.74 8.32 7.14
C ARG A 98 -4.07 6.84 6.94
N ARG A 99 -5.20 6.52 6.32
CA ARG A 99 -5.60 5.13 6.04
C ARG A 99 -4.60 4.43 5.12
N VAL A 100 -4.17 5.06 4.03
CA VAL A 100 -3.18 4.49 3.10
C VAL A 100 -1.83 4.29 3.81
N ALA A 101 -1.34 5.30 4.53
CA ALA A 101 -0.10 5.19 5.29
C ALA A 101 -0.14 4.10 6.37
N ALA A 102 -1.30 3.87 7.00
CA ALA A 102 -1.48 2.78 7.95
C ALA A 102 -1.43 1.39 7.29
N ALA A 103 -1.88 1.27 6.04
CA ALA A 103 -1.90 0.02 5.28
C ALA A 103 -0.54 -0.35 4.65
N CYS A 104 0.41 0.59 4.56
CA CYS A 104 1.75 0.35 4.00
C CYS A 104 2.74 -0.28 5.00
N ARG A 105 2.27 -0.80 6.13
CA ARG A 105 3.09 -1.36 7.22
C ARG A 105 3.09 -2.88 7.20
#